data_AF-A0A951QP71-F1
#
_entry.id   AF-A0A951QP71-F1
#
_cell.length_a   1.000
_cell.length_b   1.000
_cell.length_c   1.000
_cell.angle_alpha   90.00
_cell.angle_beta   90.00
_cell.angle_gamma   90.00
#
_symmetry.space_group_name_H-M   'P 1'
#
loop_
_entity.id
_entity.type
_entity.pdbx_description
1 polymer ?
#
loop_
_entity_poly.entity_id
_entity_poly.type
_entity_poly.pdbx_seq_one_letter_code
_entity_poly.pdbx_strand_id
1 'polypeptide(L)' 'MASVLWAQSKLSGIPTAKDSSLDADLIICAQWRILAAQHPGQMSIIATTNVKHLGRFATVGRWQDIMM' A
#
# COMPACT_ATOMS: atom_id res chain seq x y z
N MET A 1 4.41 9.42 -5.92
CA MET A 1 5.83 9.89 -6.00
C MET A 1 6.61 9.61 -4.72
N ALA A 2 6.01 9.72 -3.53
CA ALA A 2 6.67 9.33 -2.27
C ALA A 2 6.95 7.82 -2.14
N SER A 3 6.09 6.95 -2.69
CA SER A 3 6.22 5.49 -2.60
C SER A 3 7.46 4.92 -3.27
N VAL A 4 7.77 5.41 -4.47
CA VAL A 4 8.91 4.96 -5.27
C VAL A 4 10.22 5.42 -4.61
N LEU A 5 10.28 6.67 -4.15
CA LEU A 5 11.46 7.22 -3.49
C LEU A 5 11.78 6.50 -2.17
N TRP A 6 10.75 6.18 -1.39
CA TRP A 6 10.90 5.41 -0.16
C TRP A 6 11.32 3.95 -0.44
N ALA A 7 10.67 3.28 -1.39
CA ALA A 7 11.03 1.91 -1.78
C ALA A 7 12.47 1.81 -2.31
N GLN A 8 12.89 2.77 -3.14
CA GLN A 8 14.27 2.88 -3.63
C GLN A 8 15.28 3.11 -2.49
N SER A 9 14.92 3.93 -1.50
CA SER A 9 15.77 4.19 -0.32
C SER A 9 15.96 2.94 0.54
N LYS A 10 14.92 2.09 0.67
CA LYS A 10 14.99 0.80 1.38
C LYS A 10 15.79 -0.25 0.61
N LEU A 11 15.60 -0.34 -0.71
CA LEU A 11 16.40 -1.22 -1.58
C LEU A 11 17.89 -0.85 -1.58
N SER A 12 18.20 0.44 -1.40
CA SER A 12 19.57 0.96 -1.32
C SER A 12 20.25 0.73 0.04
N GLY A 13 19.61 0.01 0.99
CA GLY A 13 20.21 -0.37 2.27
C GLY A 13 20.38 0.77 3.27
N ILE A 14 19.72 1.92 3.06
CA ILE A 14 19.83 3.09 3.96
C ILE A 14 18.82 2.90 5.12
N PRO A 15 19.26 2.72 6.37
CA PRO A 15 18.37 2.41 7.48
C PRO A 15 17.65 3.67 7.95
N THR A 16 16.48 3.93 7.40
CA THR A 16 15.54 4.92 7.94
C THR A 16 14.62 4.24 8.95
N ALA A 17 15.07 4.28 10.21
CA ALA A 17 14.35 4.08 11.47
C ALA A 17 13.50 2.81 11.70
N LYS A 18 13.35 2.49 12.99
CA LYS A 18 12.83 1.23 13.57
C LYS A 18 11.32 1.00 13.37
N ASP A 19 10.58 1.95 12.79
CA ASP A 19 9.11 1.98 12.65
C ASP A 19 8.62 1.77 11.19
N SER A 20 9.50 1.24 10.33
CA SER A 20 9.33 1.33 8.88
C SER A 20 8.21 0.46 8.27
N SER A 21 7.57 -0.43 9.05
CA SER A 21 6.42 -1.20 8.56
C SER A 21 5.15 -0.36 8.55
N LEU A 22 4.99 0.58 9.50
CA LEU A 22 3.83 1.46 9.55
C LEU A 22 3.84 2.44 8.36
N ASP A 23 5.03 2.98 8.04
CA ASP A 23 5.20 3.94 6.95
C ASP A 23 4.94 3.32 5.57
N ALA A 24 5.38 2.07 5.35
CA ALA A 24 5.15 1.36 4.10
C ALA A 24 3.66 1.19 3.79
N ASP A 25 2.90 0.78 4.80
CA ASP A 25 1.47 0.53 4.69
C ASP A 25 0.71 1.83 4.42
N LEU A 26 1.10 2.93 5.08
CA LEU A 26 0.52 4.26 4.84
C LEU A 26 0.81 4.77 3.42
N ILE A 27 2.03 4.56 2.93
CA ILE A 27 2.42 4.90 1.56
C ILE A 27 1.59 4.13 0.53
N ILE A 28 1.42 2.82 0.73
CA ILE A 28 0.60 1.96 -0.15
C ILE A 28 -0.85 2.45 -0.15
N CYS A 29 -1.41 2.74 1.04
CA CYS A 29 -2.79 3.25 1.16
C CYS A 29 -2.96 4.62 0.49
N ALA A 30 -1.99 5.52 0.64
CA ALA A 30 -2.01 6.81 -0.05
C ALA A 30 -2.04 6.65 -1.58
N GLN A 31 -1.23 5.71 -2.10
CA GLN A 31 -1.15 5.47 -3.53
C GLN A 31 -2.41 4.80 -4.09
N TRP A 32 -2.97 3.85 -3.34
CA TRP A 32 -4.29 3.28 -3.65
C TRP A 32 -5.37 4.36 -3.73
N ARG A 33 -5.39 5.31 -2.79
CA ARG A 33 -6.38 6.39 -2.78
C ARG A 33 -6.25 7.30 -4.00
N ILE A 34 -5.02 7.60 -4.43
CA ILE A 34 -4.78 8.37 -5.66
C ILE A 34 -5.30 7.61 -6.88
N LEU A 35 -5.01 6.31 -7.00
CA LEU A 35 -5.47 5.47 -8.10
C LEU A 35 -7.00 5.36 -8.15
N ALA A 36 -7.65 5.13 -6.99
CA ALA A 36 -9.10 5.06 -6.88
C ALA A 36 -9.77 6.38 -7.30
N ALA A 37 -9.15 7.52 -7.00
CA ALA A 37 -9.65 8.83 -7.42
C ALA A 37 -9.45 9.09 -8.94
N GLN A 38 -8.39 8.54 -9.54
CA GLN A 38 -8.11 8.68 -10.98
C GLN A 38 -9.01 7.79 -11.85
N HIS A 39 -9.50 6.68 -11.31
CA HIS A 39 -10.34 5.72 -12.02
C HIS A 39 -11.69 5.51 -11.30
N PRO A 40 -12.55 6.54 -11.22
CA PRO A 40 -13.85 6.41 -10.59
C PRO A 40 -14.68 5.34 -11.31
N GLY A 41 -15.26 4.42 -10.54
CA GLY A 41 -16.02 3.28 -11.05
C GLY A 41 -15.22 1.99 -11.24
N GLN A 42 -13.89 2.03 -11.16
CA GLN A 42 -13.06 0.82 -11.09
C GLN A 42 -12.78 0.43 -9.64
N MET A 43 -13.05 -0.83 -9.29
CA MET A 43 -12.74 -1.34 -7.97
C MET A 43 -11.24 -1.67 -7.89
N SER A 44 -10.49 -0.84 -7.16
CA SER A 44 -9.09 -1.11 -6.83
C SER A 44 -9.00 -1.82 -5.48
N ILE A 45 -8.32 -2.96 -5.40
CA ILE A 45 -8.12 -3.72 -4.16
C ILE A 45 -6.61 -3.91 -3.94
N ILE A 46 -6.12 -3.62 -2.73
CA ILE A 46 -4.73 -3.96 -2.37
C ILE A 46 -4.70 -5.44 -1.95
N ALA A 47 -3.97 -6.25 -2.71
CA ALA A 47 -3.66 -7.62 -2.31
C ALA A 47 -2.57 -7.63 -1.22
N THR A 48 -2.89 -8.08 -0.02
CA THR A 48 -1.95 -8.10 1.12
C THR A 48 -2.26 -9.23 2.11
N THR A 49 -1.25 -9.72 2.82
CA THR A 49 -1.42 -10.60 3.98
C THR A 49 -1.74 -9.81 5.26
N ASN A 50 -1.41 -8.52 5.31
CA ASN A 50 -1.65 -7.62 6.44
C ASN A 50 -3.01 -6.91 6.36
N VAL A 51 -4.07 -7.69 6.10
CA VAL A 51 -5.45 -7.19 5.89
C VAL A 51 -5.93 -6.33 7.06
N LYS A 52 -5.64 -6.73 8.30
CA LYS A 52 -6.09 -6.04 9.51
C LYS A 52 -5.54 -4.61 9.63
N HIS A 53 -4.33 -4.36 9.13
CA HIS A 53 -3.68 -3.07 9.27
C HIS A 53 -4.06 -2.13 8.11
N LEU A 54 -3.88 -2.57 6.86
CA LEU A 54 -4.20 -1.73 5.69
C LEU A 54 -5.71 -1.56 5.48
N GLY A 55 -6.52 -2.53 5.90
CA GLY A 55 -7.99 -2.47 5.78
C GLY A 55 -8.64 -1.35 6.59
N ARG A 56 -7.88 -0.70 7.49
CA ARG A 56 -8.33 0.52 8.19
C ARG A 56 -8.36 1.76 7.29
N PHE A 57 -7.63 1.73 6.17
CA PHE A 57 -7.39 2.91 5.34
C PHE A 57 -7.77 2.70 3.87
N ALA A 58 -7.84 1.45 3.40
CA ALA A 58 -8.07 1.12 2.00
C ALA A 58 -8.88 -0.17 1.83
N THR A 59 -9.41 -0.40 0.63
CA THR A 59 -10.03 -1.69 0.27
C THR A 59 -8.94 -2.71 0.02
N VAL A 60 -8.90 -3.76 0.82
CA VAL A 60 -7.83 -4.77 0.80
C VAL A 60 -8.38 -6.18 0.91
N GLY A 61 -7.62 -7.15 0.43
CA GLY A 61 -7.95 -8.58 0.54
C GLY A 61 -6.69 -9.44 0.44
N ARG A 62 -6.77 -10.71 0.86
CA ARG A 62 -5.71 -11.66 0.51
C ARG A 62 -5.81 -11.94 -0.98
N TRP A 63 -4.66 -12.13 -1.63
CA TRP A 63 -4.62 -12.43 -3.05
C TRP A 63 -5.56 -13.58 -3.45
N GLN A 64 -5.64 -14.64 -2.64
CA GLN A 64 -6.50 -15.80 -2.90
C GLN A 64 -8.01 -15.51 -2.78
N ASP A 65 -8.37 -14.49 -2.00
CA ASP A 65 -9.77 -14.12 -1.74
C ASP A 65 -10.29 -13.11 -2.78
N ILE A 66 -9.39 -12.51 -3.57
CA ILE A 66 -9.74 -11.58 -4.65
C ILE A 66 -10.03 -12.44 -5.89
N MET A 67 -11.31 -12.76 -6.07
CA MET A 67 -11.78 -13.38 -7.30
C MET A 67 -12.12 -12.30 -8.32
N MET A 68 -11.62 -12.47 -9.55
CA MET A 68 -11.74 -11.52 -10.66
C MET A 68 -12.83 -11.95 -11.64
#